data_AF-A0A962Z8A5-F1
#
_entry.id   AF-A0A962Z8A5-F1
#
_cell.length_a   1.000
_cell.length_b   1.000
_cell.length_c   1.000
_cell.angle_alpha   90.00
_cell.angle_beta   90.00
_cell.angle_gamma   90.00
#
_symmetry.space_group_name_H-M   'P 1'
#
loop_
_entity.id
_entity.type
_entity.pdbx_description
1 polymer ?
#
loop_
_entity_poly.entity_id
_entity_poly.type
_entity_poly.pdbx_seq_one_letter_code
_entity_poly.pdbx_strand_id
1 'polypeptide(L)'
;LSVTAVDGARHGSVTLNPDGTITFTPEAGFTGDASFRYTVEDGNGGSDSASVTVHVLSSNHAPEAINISNTSLREETDGAVVGKLSV
;
A
#
# COMPACT_ATOMS: atom_id res chain seq x y z
N LEU A 1 13.38 24.19 -15.89
CA LEU A 1 12.21 23.69 -15.13
C LEU A 1 12.71 22.84 -13.97
N SER A 2 12.44 23.25 -12.74
CA SER A 2 12.83 22.53 -11.51
C SER A 2 11.68 22.55 -10.51
N VAL A 3 11.53 21.49 -9.72
CA VAL A 3 10.62 21.50 -8.56
C VAL A 3 11.25 22.36 -7.47
N THR A 4 10.52 23.34 -6.94
CA THR A 4 11.03 24.28 -5.93
C THR A 4 10.35 24.13 -4.57
N ALA A 5 9.13 23.57 -4.53
CA ALA A 5 8.41 23.34 -3.29
C ALA A 5 7.49 22.12 -3.36
N VAL A 6 7.22 21.55 -2.19
CA VAL A 6 6.17 20.55 -1.95
C VAL A 6 5.41 20.91 -0.69
N ASP A 7 4.09 20.77 -0.71
CA ASP A 7 3.23 21.06 0.42
C ASP A 7 1.89 20.29 0.36
N GLY A 8 0.99 20.59 1.30
CA GLY A 8 -0.40 20.15 1.23
C GLY A 8 -0.61 18.64 1.32
N ALA A 9 0.35 17.90 1.89
CA ALA A 9 0.26 16.46 2.04
C ALA A 9 -0.96 16.05 2.89
N ARG A 10 -1.70 15.04 2.42
CA ARG A 10 -2.83 14.40 3.08
C ARG A 10 -2.56 12.92 3.21
N HIS A 11 -2.86 12.36 4.38
CA HIS A 11 -2.65 10.93 4.71
C HIS A 11 -1.20 10.46 4.53
N GLY A 12 -0.25 11.35 4.80
CA GLY A 12 1.19 11.10 4.73
C GLY A 12 2.01 12.39 4.83
N SER A 13 3.31 12.27 4.62
CA SER A 13 4.27 13.38 4.57
C SER A 13 4.96 13.44 3.21
N VAL A 14 5.22 14.64 2.72
CA VAL A 14 5.96 14.89 1.47
C VAL A 14 7.26 15.65 1.77
N THR A 15 8.34 15.31 1.06
CA THR A 15 9.63 15.98 1.15
C THR A 15 10.24 16.13 -0.24
N LEU A 16 10.80 17.32 -0.53
CA LEU A 16 11.60 17.58 -1.72
C LEU A 16 13.07 17.36 -1.36
N ASN A 17 13.73 16.45 -2.06
CA ASN A 17 15.12 16.09 -1.82
C ASN A 17 16.08 17.05 -2.56
N PRO A 18 17.35 17.16 -2.14
CA PRO A 18 18.33 18.03 -2.79
C PRO A 18 18.62 17.72 -4.26
N ASP A 19 18.35 16.49 -4.71
CA ASP A 19 18.51 16.06 -6.10
C ASP A 19 17.28 16.38 -6.98
N GLY A 20 16.26 17.03 -6.40
CA GLY A 20 15.02 17.39 -7.08
C GLY A 20 13.96 16.28 -7.09
N THR A 21 14.22 15.14 -6.46
CA THR A 21 13.21 14.07 -6.31
C THR A 21 12.23 14.39 -5.19
N ILE A 22 10.99 13.91 -5.31
CA ILE A 22 9.96 14.05 -4.27
C ILE A 22 9.74 12.69 -3.61
N THR A 23 9.84 12.65 -2.29
CA THR A 23 9.50 11.47 -1.50
C THR A 23 8.18 11.69 -0.77
N PHE A 24 7.21 10.82 -1.02
CA PHE A 24 5.97 10.74 -0.27
C PHE A 24 5.97 9.50 0.61
N THR A 25 5.72 9.68 1.91
CA THR A 25 5.59 8.58 2.88
C THR A 25 4.16 8.57 3.39
N PRO A 26 3.34 7.56 3.04
CA PRO A 26 2.00 7.41 3.59
C PRO A 26 2.02 7.27 5.12
N GLU A 27 0.92 7.64 5.76
CA GLU A 27 0.72 7.34 7.18
C GLU A 27 0.70 5.83 7.43
N ALA A 28 1.30 5.38 8.54
CA ALA A 28 1.39 3.96 8.84
C ALA A 28 0.00 3.31 8.96
N GLY A 29 -0.24 2.25 8.18
CA GLY A 29 -1.53 1.56 8.15
C GLY A 29 -2.61 2.25 7.33
N PHE A 30 -2.34 3.40 6.70
CA PHE A 30 -3.30 4.04 5.81
C PHE A 30 -3.49 3.20 4.53
N THR A 31 -4.75 3.10 4.09
CA THR A 31 -5.15 2.52 2.81
C THR A 31 -6.19 3.45 2.20
N GLY A 32 -6.02 3.82 0.94
CA GLY A 32 -6.88 4.77 0.25
C GLY A 32 -6.08 5.84 -0.49
N ASP A 33 -6.78 6.92 -0.86
CA ASP A 33 -6.21 8.02 -1.65
C ASP A 33 -5.53 9.04 -0.74
N ALA A 34 -4.21 9.13 -0.87
CA ALA A 34 -3.39 10.20 -0.32
C ALA A 34 -3.11 11.26 -1.40
N SER A 35 -2.69 12.46 -1.01
CA SER A 35 -2.32 13.49 -1.98
C SER A 35 -1.28 14.46 -1.44
N PHE A 36 -0.63 15.18 -2.34
CA PHE A 36 0.24 16.32 -2.04
C PHE A 36 0.30 17.26 -3.24
N ARG A 37 0.85 18.47 -3.08
CA ARG A 37 1.07 19.43 -4.17
C ARG A 37 2.56 19.70 -4.37
N TYR A 38 2.95 19.95 -5.60
CA TYR A 38 4.30 20.43 -5.94
C TYR A 38 4.22 21.71 -6.77
N THR A 39 5.27 22.51 -6.67
CA THR A 39 5.46 23.74 -7.47
C THR A 39 6.72 23.58 -8.32
N VAL A 40 6.62 23.94 -9.60
CA VAL A 40 7.74 24.00 -10.55
C VAL A 40 8.01 25.44 -10.95
N GLU A 41 9.28 25.77 -11.16
CA GLU A 41 9.73 27.05 -11.71
C GLU A 41 10.52 26.86 -13.01
N ASP A 42 10.34 27.78 -13.95
CA ASP A 42 11.03 27.74 -15.25
C ASP A 42 12.44 28.35 -15.23
N GLY A 43 12.80 29.07 -14.16
CA GLY A 43 14.07 29.79 -14.02
C GLY A 43 14.06 31.21 -14.61
N ASN A 44 12.93 31.63 -15.18
CA ASN A 44 12.69 32.92 -15.81
C ASN A 44 11.57 33.71 -15.08
N GLY A 45 11.18 33.28 -13.88
CA GLY A 45 10.15 33.91 -13.04
C GLY A 45 8.75 33.33 -13.25
N GLY A 46 8.58 32.35 -14.13
CA GLY A 46 7.35 31.56 -14.24
C GLY A 46 7.31 30.44 -13.21
N SER A 47 6.14 30.27 -12.58
CA SER A 47 5.88 29.15 -11.67
C SER A 47 4.50 28.53 -11.96
N ASP A 48 4.38 27.22 -11.73
CA ASP A 48 3.12 26.50 -11.82
C ASP A 48 3.03 25.45 -10.70
N SER A 49 1.81 25.08 -10.30
CA SER A 49 1.58 24.13 -9.22
C SER A 49 0.55 23.07 -9.59
N ALA A 50 0.80 21.82 -9.19
CA ALA A 50 -0.08 20.69 -9.48
C ALA A 50 -0.24 19.74 -8.29
N SER A 51 -1.40 19.08 -8.23
CA SER A 51 -1.71 18.07 -7.20
C SER A 51 -1.38 16.68 -7.71
N VAL A 52 -0.78 15.86 -6.84
CA VAL A 52 -0.52 14.43 -7.05
C VAL A 52 -1.44 13.65 -6.13
N THR A 53 -2.09 12.62 -6.69
CA THR A 53 -2.86 11.62 -5.93
C THR A 53 -2.06 10.34 -5.86
N VAL A 54 -1.96 9.74 -4.67
CA VAL A 54 -1.23 8.51 -4.39
C VAL A 54 -2.23 7.48 -3.89
N HIS A 55 -2.39 6.38 -4.62
CA HIS A 55 -3.27 5.28 -4.24
C HIS A 55 -2.50 4.28 -3.35
N VAL A 56 -2.77 4.30 -2.05
CA VAL A 56 -2.15 3.40 -1.08
C VAL A 56 -3.00 2.14 -0.98
N LEU A 57 -2.48 1.04 -1.52
CA LEU A 57 -3.16 -0.26 -1.47
C LEU A 57 -2.83 -0.98 -0.16
N SER A 58 -3.82 -1.66 0.42
CA SER A 58 -3.59 -2.57 1.53
C SER A 58 -2.60 -3.65 1.10
N SER A 59 -1.62 -3.97 1.94
CA SER A 59 -0.76 -5.13 1.70
C SER A 59 -1.64 -6.38 1.60
N ASN A 60 -1.56 -7.09 0.48
CA ASN A 60 -2.16 -8.42 0.38
C ASN A 60 -1.32 -9.37 1.24
N HIS A 61 -1.85 -9.84 2.37
CA HIS A 61 -1.20 -10.90 3.14
C HIS A 61 -1.40 -12.22 2.38
N ALA A 62 -0.32 -12.97 2.16
CA ALA A 62 -0.42 -14.33 1.65
C ALA A 62 -1.28 -15.19 2.60
N PRO A 63 -2.02 -16.20 2.11
CA PRO A 63 -2.77 -17.09 3.00
C PRO A 63 -1.82 -17.72 4.02
N GLU A 64 -2.02 -17.41 5.30
CA GLU A 64 -1.32 -18.09 6.39
C GLU A 64 -1.92 -19.48 6.52
N ALA A 65 -1.09 -20.52 6.29
CA ALA A 65 -1.49 -21.89 6.53
C ALA A 65 -1.71 -22.08 8.03
N ILE A 66 -2.97 -22.14 8.46
CA ILE A 66 -3.31 -22.58 9.81
C ILE A 66 -2.96 -24.07 9.90
N ASN A 67 -1.96 -24.40 10.70
CA ASN A 67 -1.68 -25.80 11.05
C ASN A 67 -2.81 -26.32 11.96
N ILE A 68 -3.81 -26.95 11.36
CA ILE A 68 -4.86 -27.64 12.11
C ILE A 68 -4.22 -28.91 12.68
N SER A 69 -3.80 -28.87 13.94
CA SER A 69 -3.37 -30.06 14.67
C SER A 69 -4.59 -30.94 14.86
N ASN A 70 -4.69 -32.01 14.09
CA ASN A 70 -5.76 -33.01 14.17
C ASN A 70 -5.87 -33.53 15.61
N THR A 71 -6.75 -32.91 16.42
CA THR A 71 -7.10 -33.48 17.71
C THR A 71 -8.03 -34.64 17.40
N SER A 72 -7.47 -35.85 17.49
CA SER A 72 -8.09 -37.14 17.25
C SER A 72 -9.60 -37.12 17.45
N LEU A 73 -10.35 -37.16 16.35
CA LEU A 73 -11.73 -37.64 16.41
C LEU A 73 -11.61 -39.13 16.72
N ARG A 74 -11.78 -39.44 18.00
CA ARG A 74 -12.00 -40.78 18.55
C ARG A 74 -12.78 -41.64 17.55
N GLU A 75 -12.27 -42.85 17.35
CA GLU A 75 -12.83 -43.85 16.44
C GLU A 75 -14.31 -44.10 16.77
N GLU A 76 -15.21 -43.78 15.85
CA GLU A 76 -16.51 -44.43 15.79
C GLU A 76 -16.42 -45.46 14.67
N THR A 77 -16.65 -46.71 15.05
CA THR A 77 -16.53 -47.89 14.20
C THR A 77 -17.63 -47.86 13.14
N ASP A 78 -17.25 -48.32 11.94
CA ASP A 78 -18.12 -48.86 10.87
C ASP A 78 -18.43 -47.94 9.66
N GLY A 79 -18.03 -48.45 8.49
CA GLY A 79 -18.70 -48.13 7.22
C GLY A 79 -18.17 -46.99 6.36
N ALA A 80 -17.12 -47.27 5.58
CA ALA A 80 -16.81 -46.67 4.28
C ALA A 80 -16.34 -45.20 4.22
N VAL A 81 -15.00 -45.03 4.14
CA VAL A 81 -14.37 -43.83 3.58
C VAL A 81 -14.08 -44.06 2.10
N VAL A 82 -14.78 -43.36 1.20
CA VAL A 82 -14.20 -42.92 -0.09
C VAL A 82 -14.80 -41.57 -0.52
N GLY A 83 -14.52 -40.51 0.23
CA GLY A 83 -14.67 -39.14 -0.27
C GLY A 83 -13.42 -38.76 -1.06
N LYS A 84 -13.47 -38.92 -2.39
CA LYS A 84 -12.37 -38.56 -3.30
C LYS A 84 -12.37 -37.03 -3.47
N LEU A 85 -11.30 -36.36 -3.07
CA LEU A 85 -11.07 -34.94 -3.38
C LEU A 85 -10.61 -34.84 -4.84
N SER A 86 -11.41 -34.22 -5.70
CA SER A 86 -10.95 -33.70 -6.99
C SER A 86 -10.53 -32.25 -6.78
N VAL A 87 -9.33 -31.92 -7.29
CA VAL A 87 -8.74 -30.57 -7.36
C VAL A 87 -9.69 -29.55 -7.95
#